data_AF-A0A6A6FJ29-F1
#
_entry.id   AF-A0A6A6FJ29-F1
#
_cell.length_a   1.000
_cell.length_b   1.000
_cell.length_c   1.000
_cell.angle_alpha   90.00
_cell.angle_beta   90.00
_cell.angle_gamma   90.00
#
_symmetry.space_group_name_H-M   'P 1'
#
loop_
_entity.id
_entity.type
_entity.pdbx_description
1 polymer ?
#
loop_
_entity_poly.entity_id
_entity_poly.type
_entity_poly.pdbx_seq_one_letter_code
_entity_poly.pdbx_strand_id
1 'polypeptide(L)'
;MQFTTIAFSVLCSALLVAGSEVNSDDIPNGCRHKRSCQSVTSKAASCGGTAEWGDVFSQPEWISCACDQIGVREIASCVNCVKQHQTGGDILKLDKACKDRKF
;
A
#
# COMPACT_ATOMS: atom_id res chain seq x y z
N MET A 1 28.63 -25.45 30.51
CA MET A 1 28.30 -24.07 30.09
C MET A 1 27.53 -24.18 28.79
N GLN A 2 26.21 -23.92 28.83
CA GLN A 2 25.35 -23.96 27.65
C GLN A 2 25.51 -22.66 26.87
N PHE A 3 25.94 -22.74 25.62
CA PHE A 3 25.85 -21.64 24.66
C PHE A 3 24.64 -21.90 23.77
N THR A 4 23.53 -21.23 24.08
CA THR A 4 22.34 -21.19 23.23
C THR A 4 22.58 -20.18 22.12
N THR A 5 23.00 -20.65 20.94
CA THR A 5 23.09 -19.82 19.74
C THR A 5 21.70 -19.68 19.13
N ILE A 6 21.06 -18.52 19.32
CA ILE A 6 19.82 -18.17 18.63
C ILE A 6 20.20 -17.79 17.20
N ALA A 7 20.04 -18.72 16.26
CA ALA A 7 20.14 -18.42 14.85
C ALA A 7 18.91 -17.59 14.44
N PHE A 8 19.06 -16.27 14.37
CA PHE A 8 18.14 -15.40 13.66
C PHE A 8 18.27 -15.71 12.16
N SER A 9 17.47 -16.65 11.68
CA SER A 9 17.23 -16.84 10.25
C SER A 9 16.52 -15.59 9.73
N VAL A 10 17.31 -14.67 9.18
CA VAL A 10 16.83 -13.57 8.34
C VAL A 10 16.16 -14.22 7.13
N LEU A 11 14.84 -14.36 7.22
CA LEU A 11 13.97 -14.63 6.07
C LEU A 11 14.13 -13.44 5.13
N CYS A 12 15.12 -13.55 4.25
CA CYS A 12 15.23 -12.74 3.05
C CYS A 12 14.12 -13.23 2.12
N SER A 13 12.88 -12.88 2.46
CA SER A 13 11.74 -13.01 1.56
C SER A 13 12.09 -12.18 0.35
N ALA A 14 12.35 -12.86 -0.76
CA ALA A 14 12.52 -12.23 -2.06
C ALA A 14 11.32 -11.30 -2.28
N LEU A 15 11.56 -10.00 -2.08
CA LEU A 15 10.68 -8.94 -2.52
C LEU A 15 10.69 -9.04 -4.04
N LEU A 16 9.80 -9.86 -4.59
CA LEU A 16 9.22 -9.58 -5.88
C LEU A 16 8.67 -8.16 -5.72
N VAL A 17 9.45 -7.17 -6.17
CA VAL A 17 8.99 -5.80 -6.35
C VAL A 17 8.03 -5.86 -7.53
N ALA A 18 6.87 -6.48 -7.30
CA ALA A 18 5.70 -6.27 -8.10
C ALA A 18 5.43 -4.77 -7.97
N GLY A 19 5.60 -4.05 -9.07
CA GLY A 19 5.35 -2.62 -9.13
C GLY A 19 3.88 -2.40 -8.79
N SER A 20 3.59 -2.17 -7.51
CA SER A 20 2.28 -1.75 -7.06
C SER A 20 2.01 -0.39 -7.69
N GLU A 21 0.91 -0.26 -8.43
CA GLU A 21 0.52 1.05 -8.99
C GLU A 21 0.24 2.07 -7.89
N VAL A 22 0.01 1.63 -6.65
CA VAL A 22 0.09 2.50 -5.47
C VAL A 22 1.46 2.34 -4.82
N ASN A 23 2.31 3.34 -4.99
CA ASN A 23 3.69 3.38 -4.50
C ASN A 23 4.06 4.76 -3.94
N SER A 24 5.33 4.91 -3.52
CA SER A 24 5.80 6.13 -2.85
C SER A 24 5.83 7.37 -3.75
N ASP A 25 5.81 7.20 -5.08
CA ASP A 25 5.79 8.32 -6.03
C ASP A 25 4.40 8.93 -6.19
N ASP A 26 3.35 8.19 -5.81
CA ASP A 26 1.98 8.71 -5.72
C ASP A 26 1.75 9.60 -4.51
N ILE A 27 2.74 9.70 -3.61
CA ILE A 27 2.70 10.60 -2.47
C ILE A 27 3.34 11.94 -2.89
N PRO A 28 2.58 13.05 -2.91
CA PRO A 28 3.12 14.40 -3.09
C PRO A 28 4.22 14.67 -2.08
N ASN A 29 5.22 15.47 -2.44
CA ASN A 29 6.34 15.78 -1.56
C ASN A 29 5.90 16.31 -0.17
N GLY A 30 4.83 17.12 -0.10
CA GLY A 30 4.26 17.61 1.16
C GLY A 30 3.66 16.52 2.07
N CYS A 31 3.39 15.34 1.52
CA CYS A 31 2.79 14.19 2.20
C CYS A 31 3.77 13.02 2.42
N ARG A 32 4.97 13.05 1.83
CA ARG A 32 5.96 11.95 1.92
C ARG A 32 6.38 11.60 3.35
N HIS A 33 6.30 12.55 4.28
CA HIS A 33 6.61 12.35 5.70
C HIS A 33 5.40 11.93 6.56
N LYS A 34 4.20 11.86 5.97
CA LYS A 34 3.01 11.39 6.70
C LYS A 34 3.08 9.87 6.82
N ARG A 35 3.18 9.38 8.06
CA ARG A 35 3.17 7.93 8.36
C ARG A 35 1.98 7.21 7.75
N SER A 36 0.81 7.85 7.70
CA SER A 36 -0.38 7.28 7.05
C SER A 36 -0.16 7.04 5.55
N CYS A 37 0.52 7.93 4.84
CA CYS A 37 0.77 7.75 3.41
C CYS A 37 1.85 6.70 3.13
N GLN A 38 2.93 6.70 3.91
CA GLN A 38 3.96 5.66 3.82
C GLN A 38 3.38 4.27 4.12
N SER A 39 2.48 4.18 5.10
CA SER A 39 1.85 2.92 5.48
C SER A 39 0.83 2.46 4.45
N VAL A 40 0.01 3.37 3.88
CA VAL A 40 -0.90 3.07 2.75
C VAL A 40 -0.14 2.47 1.57
N THR A 41 0.95 3.10 1.13
CA THR A 41 1.72 2.60 -0.03
C THR A 41 2.45 1.30 0.28
N SER A 42 3.03 1.16 1.47
CA SER A 42 3.68 -0.08 1.89
C SER A 42 2.71 -1.26 1.98
N LYS A 43 1.51 -1.05 2.52
CA LYS A 43 0.48 -2.10 2.65
C LYS A 43 -0.14 -2.45 1.31
N ALA A 44 -0.43 -1.46 0.46
CA ALA A 44 -0.89 -1.70 -0.90
C ALA A 44 0.13 -2.53 -1.69
N ALA A 45 1.42 -2.19 -1.59
CA ALA A 45 2.49 -2.95 -2.24
C ALA A 45 2.65 -4.37 -1.70
N SER A 46 2.33 -4.61 -0.43
CA SER A 46 2.40 -5.94 0.17
C SER A 46 1.35 -6.92 -0.37
N CYS A 47 0.29 -6.42 -0.99
CA CYS A 47 -0.78 -7.23 -1.58
C CYS A 47 -0.41 -7.84 -2.93
N GLY A 48 0.83 -7.64 -3.40
CA GLY A 48 1.22 -8.02 -4.76
C GLY A 48 0.51 -7.13 -5.77
N GLY A 49 0.31 -7.64 -6.99
CA GLY A 49 -0.23 -6.87 -8.11
C GLY A 49 0.75 -6.94 -9.28
N THR A 50 0.59 -7.95 -10.12
CA THR A 50 1.35 -8.02 -11.36
C THR A 50 0.68 -7.11 -12.37
N ALA A 51 1.36 -6.03 -12.74
CA ALA A 51 0.99 -5.21 -13.91
C ALA A 51 1.07 -6.01 -15.24
N GLU A 52 1.47 -7.30 -15.21
CA GLU A 52 1.47 -8.21 -16.37
C GLU A 52 0.12 -8.29 -17.10
N TRP A 53 -0.99 -7.86 -16.48
CA TRP A 53 -2.33 -7.93 -17.06
C TRP A 53 -3.09 -6.59 -17.11
N GLY A 54 -2.47 -5.47 -16.72
CA GLY A 54 -3.10 -4.13 -16.70
C GLY A 54 -3.22 -3.49 -15.30
N ASP A 55 -4.11 -2.50 -15.19
CA ASP A 55 -4.39 -1.67 -13.99
C ASP A 55 -4.74 -2.56 -12.77
N VAL A 56 -4.05 -2.38 -11.65
CA VAL A 56 -4.26 -3.18 -10.41
C VAL A 56 -5.62 -2.90 -9.76
N PHE A 57 -6.23 -1.74 -10.04
CA PHE A 57 -7.60 -1.43 -9.65
C PHE A 57 -8.64 -2.22 -10.44
N SER A 58 -8.24 -2.94 -11.50
CA SER A 58 -9.12 -3.89 -12.18
C SER A 58 -9.09 -5.29 -11.56
N GLN A 59 -8.24 -5.54 -10.55
CA GLN A 59 -8.08 -6.83 -9.88
C GLN A 59 -8.83 -6.83 -8.53
N PRO A 60 -10.00 -7.50 -8.41
CA PRO A 60 -10.80 -7.48 -7.18
C PRO A 60 -10.06 -8.09 -5.98
N GLU A 61 -9.26 -9.14 -6.18
CA GLU A 61 -8.45 -9.72 -5.10
C GLU A 61 -7.44 -8.73 -4.52
N TRP A 62 -6.82 -7.92 -5.37
CA TRP A 62 -5.85 -6.91 -4.95
C TRP A 62 -6.54 -5.80 -4.16
N ILE A 63 -7.66 -5.26 -4.66
CA ILE A 63 -8.45 -4.26 -3.94
C ILE A 63 -8.91 -4.82 -2.59
N SER A 64 -9.35 -6.08 -2.55
CA SER A 64 -9.76 -6.72 -1.30
C SER A 64 -8.61 -6.74 -0.29
N CYS A 65 -7.45 -7.26 -0.69
CA CYS A 65 -6.27 -7.29 0.17
C CYS A 65 -5.86 -5.89 0.64
N ALA A 66 -5.75 -4.94 -0.29
CA ALA A 66 -5.26 -3.60 0.02
C ALA A 66 -6.19 -2.91 1.03
N CYS A 67 -7.50 -2.95 0.81
CA CYS A 67 -8.47 -2.33 1.70
C CYS A 67 -8.66 -3.07 3.04
N ASP A 68 -8.39 -4.38 3.10
CA ASP A 68 -8.42 -5.13 4.36
C ASP A 68 -7.18 -4.82 5.23
N GLN A 69 -6.01 -4.63 4.59
CA GLN A 69 -4.79 -4.24 5.29
C GLN A 69 -4.75 -2.75 5.66
N ILE A 70 -5.27 -1.89 4.78
CA ILE A 70 -5.29 -0.45 4.93
C ILE A 70 -6.61 -0.07 5.61
N GLY A 71 -6.55 0.20 6.91
CA GLY A 71 -7.74 0.60 7.65
C GLY A 71 -8.36 1.89 7.11
N VAL A 72 -9.70 2.00 7.22
CA VAL A 72 -10.48 3.15 6.70
C VAL A 72 -9.98 4.51 7.20
N ARG A 73 -9.55 4.61 8.46
CA ARG A 73 -8.98 5.84 9.02
C ARG A 73 -7.62 6.19 8.45
N GLU A 74 -6.83 5.18 8.13
CA GLU A 74 -5.46 5.32 7.65
C GLU A 74 -5.44 5.86 6.23
N ILE A 75 -6.24 5.26 5.34
CA ILE A 75 -6.40 5.75 3.97
C ILE A 75 -7.00 7.15 3.95
N ALA A 76 -8.04 7.41 4.74
CA ALA A 76 -8.66 8.74 4.83
C ALA A 76 -7.66 9.82 5.31
N SER A 77 -6.78 9.49 6.26
CA SER A 77 -5.73 10.42 6.72
C SER A 77 -4.71 10.72 5.62
N CYS A 78 -4.34 9.73 4.80
CA CYS A 78 -3.46 9.99 3.66
C CYS A 78 -4.18 10.80 2.56
N VAL A 79 -5.41 10.41 2.21
CA VAL A 79 -6.29 11.09 1.26
C VAL A 79 -6.42 12.58 1.57
N ASN A 80 -6.61 12.94 2.84
CA ASN A 80 -6.73 14.33 3.26
C ASN A 80 -5.45 15.15 2.93
N CYS A 81 -4.28 14.54 3.06
CA CYS A 81 -3.03 15.19 2.69
C CYS A 81 -2.92 15.33 1.16
N VAL A 82 -3.11 14.23 0.41
CA VAL A 82 -2.90 14.25 -1.05
C VAL A 82 -3.91 15.14 -1.78
N LYS A 83 -5.16 15.23 -1.29
CA LYS A 83 -6.17 16.18 -1.81
C LYS A 83 -5.71 17.64 -1.77
N GLN A 84 -4.88 18.02 -0.79
CA GLN A 84 -4.36 19.39 -0.66
C GLN A 84 -3.30 19.73 -1.72
N HIS A 85 -2.71 18.71 -2.36
CA HIS A 85 -1.59 18.87 -3.29
C HIS A 85 -1.93 18.54 -4.76
N GLN A 86 -3.20 18.24 -5.07
CA GLN A 86 -3.72 17.93 -6.43
C GLN A 86 -2.94 16.84 -7.20
N THR A 87 -2.13 16.05 -6.49
CA THR A 87 -1.31 14.95 -7.00
C THR A 87 -1.50 13.77 -6.03
N GLY A 88 -1.56 12.55 -6.55
CA GLY A 88 -1.93 11.34 -5.78
C GLY A 88 -3.19 10.64 -6.30
N GLY A 89 -3.33 10.58 -7.63
CA GLY A 89 -4.47 9.97 -8.30
C GLY A 89 -4.73 8.54 -7.84
N ASP A 90 -3.70 7.72 -7.68
CA ASP A 90 -3.86 6.31 -7.33
C ASP A 90 -4.20 6.09 -5.84
N ILE A 91 -3.75 6.98 -4.95
CA ILE A 91 -4.23 7.00 -3.54
C ILE A 91 -5.71 7.37 -3.47
N LEU A 92 -6.17 8.29 -4.30
CA LEU A 92 -7.59 8.67 -4.38
C LEU A 92 -8.45 7.57 -5.02
N LYS A 93 -7.93 6.90 -6.06
CA LYS A 93 -8.57 5.73 -6.67
C LYS A 93 -8.69 4.59 -5.66
N LEU A 94 -7.64 4.34 -4.86
CA LEU A 94 -7.66 3.33 -3.81
C LEU A 94 -8.73 3.62 -2.75
N ASP A 95 -8.82 4.86 -2.27
CA ASP A 95 -9.86 5.28 -1.32
C ASP A 95 -11.27 5.06 -1.88
N LYS A 96 -11.45 5.37 -3.17
CA LYS A 96 -12.71 5.12 -3.87
C LYS A 96 -13.01 3.62 -3.99
N ALA A 97 -12.05 2.81 -4.43
CA ALA A 97 -12.20 1.37 -4.57
C ALA A 97 -12.54 0.70 -3.22
N CYS A 98 -11.90 1.14 -2.13
CA CYS A 98 -12.22 0.65 -0.79
C CYS A 98 -13.62 1.04 -0.31
N LYS A 99 -14.14 2.20 -0.71
CA LYS A 99 -15.51 2.63 -0.38
C LYS A 99 -16.57 1.95 -1.25
N ASP A 100 -16.22 1.67 -2.50
CA ASP A 100 -17.11 1.05 -3.47
C ASP A 100 -17.19 -0.48 -3.26
N ARG A 101 -16.32 -1.08 -2.43
CA ARG A 101 -16.50 -2.45 -1.89
C ARG A 101 -17.80 -2.48 -1.07
N LYS A 102 -18.88 -2.91 -1.72
CA LYS A 102 -20.07 -3.42 -1.02
C LYS A 102 -19.67 -4.73 -0.35
N PHE A 103 -19.66 -4.74 0.98
CA PHE A 103 -19.60 -5.97 1.77
C PHE A 103 -20.90 -6.77 1.59
#